data_AF-A0A920V9U0-F1
#
_entry.id   AF-A0A920V9U0-F1
#
_cell.length_a   1.000
_cell.length_b   1.000
_cell.length_c   1.000
_cell.angle_alpha   90.00
_cell.angle_beta   90.00
_cell.angle_gamma   90.00
#
_symmetry.space_group_name_H-M   'P 1'
#
loop_
_entity.id
_entity.type
_entity.pdbx_description
1 polymer ?
#
loop_
_entity_poly.entity_id
_entity_poly.type
_entity_poly.pdbx_seq_one_letter_code
_entity_poly.pdbx_strand_id
1 'polypeptide(L)'
;MHDTIYKGILILFLYISTKTMTIKSDNWIKQMANDHKMIEPFTESQIRKNGDQDLISYGTSSFGYDVRCANEFKVFTNINSAVVDPKNFDESSFVDLESDICIIPPNSFALARTVEFFRIPRNVLTICLGKSTYARCGIIVNVTPLKPEWEGHVTLEFSKQPHFQQRFMPMKALLKWFFSSQMKIVTNLTKTDQENIKANWRYPS
;
A
#
# COMPACT_ATOMS: atom_id res chain seq x y z
N MET A 1 23.47 -2.28 -8.36
CA MET A 1 22.39 -2.11 -7.35
C MET A 1 21.00 -2.01 -8.00
N HIS A 2 20.85 -1.26 -9.10
CA HIS A 2 19.66 -1.32 -9.99
C HIS A 2 19.33 -2.76 -10.41
N ASP A 3 20.36 -3.50 -10.82
CA ASP A 3 20.26 -4.87 -11.31
C ASP A 3 19.65 -5.88 -10.31
N THR A 4 19.80 -5.65 -9.00
CA THR A 4 19.40 -6.61 -7.95
C THR A 4 17.91 -6.51 -7.63
N ILE A 5 17.34 -5.30 -7.66
CA ILE A 5 15.89 -5.08 -7.45
C ILE A 5 15.11 -5.57 -8.67
N TYR A 6 15.57 -5.27 -9.88
CA TYR A 6 14.96 -5.82 -11.10
C TYR A 6 15.15 -7.33 -11.19
N LYS A 7 16.30 -7.90 -10.78
CA LYS A 7 16.45 -9.36 -10.65
C LYS A 7 15.52 -9.94 -9.59
N GLY A 8 15.31 -9.28 -8.46
CA GLY A 8 14.34 -9.73 -7.44
C GLY A 8 12.89 -9.73 -7.94
N ILE A 9 12.49 -8.67 -8.64
CA ILE A 9 11.17 -8.55 -9.27
C ILE A 9 11.02 -9.54 -10.44
N LEU A 10 12.07 -9.73 -11.25
CA LEU A 10 12.08 -10.63 -12.40
C LEU A 10 12.12 -12.10 -11.97
N ILE A 11 12.84 -12.43 -10.89
CA ILE A 11 12.83 -13.76 -10.28
C ILE A 11 11.47 -14.03 -9.65
N LEU A 12 10.85 -13.05 -8.99
CA LEU A 12 9.45 -13.16 -8.56
C LEU A 12 8.55 -13.42 -9.78
N PHE A 13 8.69 -12.67 -10.88
CA PHE A 13 7.92 -12.86 -12.12
C PHE A 13 8.13 -14.24 -12.78
N LEU A 14 9.37 -14.73 -12.82
CA LEU A 14 9.72 -16.04 -13.37
C LEU A 14 9.27 -17.20 -12.47
N TYR A 15 9.31 -17.02 -11.16
CA TYR A 15 8.82 -18.00 -10.18
C TYR A 15 7.30 -18.19 -10.27
N ILE A 16 6.58 -17.08 -10.46
CA ILE A 16 5.13 -17.04 -10.73
C ILE A 16 4.77 -17.83 -12.00
N SER A 17 5.67 -17.92 -12.98
CA SER A 17 5.43 -18.59 -14.26
C SER A 17 5.28 -20.12 -14.15
N THR A 18 5.75 -20.74 -13.06
CA THR A 18 5.83 -22.21 -12.94
C THR A 18 4.69 -22.85 -12.13
N LYS A 19 3.85 -22.05 -11.44
CA LYS A 19 2.67 -22.53 -10.69
C LYS A 19 1.53 -21.52 -10.81
N THR A 20 0.29 -22.02 -10.97
CA THR A 20 -0.91 -21.18 -11.09
C THR A 20 -1.25 -20.48 -9.78
N MET A 21 -0.70 -19.28 -9.61
CA MET A 21 -1.21 -18.34 -8.62
C MET A 21 -2.51 -17.72 -9.13
N THR A 22 -3.54 -17.72 -8.28
CA THR A 22 -4.83 -17.14 -8.63
C THR A 22 -5.15 -15.94 -7.74
N ILE A 23 -5.81 -14.95 -8.33
CA ILE A 23 -6.39 -13.81 -7.61
C ILE A 23 -7.66 -14.30 -6.91
N LYS A 24 -7.82 -13.98 -5.63
CA LYS A 24 -8.99 -14.40 -4.85
C LYS A 24 -10.19 -13.49 -5.09
N SER A 25 -11.37 -14.10 -5.06
CA SER A 25 -12.66 -13.40 -5.17
C SER A 25 -13.07 -12.74 -3.86
N ASP A 26 -14.02 -11.82 -3.95
CA ASP A 26 -14.65 -11.15 -2.82
C ASP A 26 -15.21 -12.13 -1.77
N ASN A 27 -15.87 -13.22 -2.18
CA ASN A 27 -16.41 -14.23 -1.27
C ASN A 27 -15.31 -14.87 -0.40
N TRP A 28 -14.17 -15.19 -1.00
CA TRP A 28 -13.03 -15.72 -0.25
C TRP A 28 -12.46 -14.66 0.71
N ILE A 29 -12.37 -13.40 0.28
CA ILE A 29 -11.87 -12.30 1.12
C ILE A 29 -12.78 -12.11 2.35
N LYS A 30 -14.11 -12.10 2.13
CA LYS A 30 -15.12 -12.01 3.20
C LYS A 30 -14.99 -13.15 4.19
N GLN A 31 -14.90 -14.38 3.70
CA GLN A 31 -14.72 -15.55 4.55
C GLN A 31 -13.45 -15.43 5.40
N MET A 32 -12.31 -15.08 4.79
CA MET A 32 -11.04 -14.95 5.51
C MET A 32 -11.03 -13.80 6.53
N ALA A 33 -11.72 -12.69 6.23
CA ALA A 33 -11.86 -11.59 7.18
C ALA A 33 -12.73 -11.99 8.38
N ASN A 34 -13.86 -12.67 8.13
CA ASN A 34 -14.82 -13.05 9.18
C ASN A 34 -14.32 -14.23 10.04
N ASP A 35 -13.81 -15.29 9.40
CA ASP A 35 -13.44 -16.55 10.08
C ASP A 35 -12.03 -16.49 10.68
N HIS A 36 -11.13 -15.72 10.06
CA HIS A 36 -9.70 -15.73 10.39
C HIS A 36 -9.14 -14.35 10.73
N LYS A 37 -9.97 -13.30 10.82
CA LYS A 37 -9.54 -11.94 11.15
C LYS A 37 -8.40 -11.44 10.23
N MET A 38 -8.44 -11.85 8.96
CA MET A 38 -7.43 -11.47 7.97
C MET A 38 -7.35 -9.95 7.78
N ILE A 39 -8.46 -9.23 7.99
CA ILE A 39 -8.58 -7.78 7.87
C ILE A 39 -9.41 -7.28 9.05
N GLU A 40 -8.92 -6.32 9.84
CA GLU A 40 -9.66 -5.71 10.95
C GLU A 40 -9.34 -4.21 11.07
N PRO A 41 -10.33 -3.30 11.12
CA PRO A 41 -11.76 -3.54 10.88
C PRO A 41 -12.08 -3.88 9.42
N PHE A 42 -13.04 -4.77 9.20
CA PHE A 42 -13.45 -5.23 7.86
C PHE A 42 -14.74 -4.58 7.36
N THR A 43 -14.86 -4.39 6.04
CA THR A 43 -16.08 -3.91 5.40
C THR A 43 -16.45 -4.79 4.20
N GLU A 44 -17.59 -5.47 4.30
CA GLU A 44 -18.04 -6.50 3.34
C GLU A 44 -18.43 -5.96 1.96
N SER A 45 -18.67 -4.66 1.85
CA SER A 45 -19.15 -4.00 0.62
C SER A 45 -18.34 -2.74 0.31
N GLN A 46 -18.50 -2.22 -0.91
CA GLN A 46 -17.93 -0.94 -1.30
C GLN A 46 -18.71 0.21 -0.66
N ILE A 47 -18.06 0.96 0.21
CA ILE A 47 -18.58 2.22 0.75
C ILE A 47 -18.10 3.36 -0.12
N ARG A 48 -19.01 4.24 -0.55
CA ARG A 48 -18.72 5.39 -1.44
C ARG A 48 -19.21 6.72 -0.89
N LYS A 49 -19.97 6.70 0.20
CA LYS A 49 -20.58 7.88 0.81
C LYS A 49 -20.48 7.80 2.32
N ASN A 50 -20.40 8.96 2.95
CA ASN A 50 -20.57 9.13 4.38
C ASN A 50 -21.53 10.29 4.62
N GLY A 51 -22.79 9.96 4.92
CA GLY A 51 -23.89 10.93 4.84
C GLY A 51 -24.03 11.50 3.43
N ASP A 52 -24.01 12.83 3.33
CA ASP A 52 -24.11 13.56 2.06
C ASP A 52 -22.76 13.75 1.35
N GLN A 53 -21.65 13.30 1.94
CA GLN A 53 -20.32 13.46 1.36
C GLN A 53 -19.93 12.25 0.51
N ASP A 54 -19.54 12.50 -0.75
CA ASP A 54 -18.92 11.50 -1.60
C ASP A 54 -17.49 11.21 -1.11
N LEU A 55 -17.13 9.92 -1.08
CA LEU A 55 -15.83 9.43 -0.66
C LEU A 55 -15.08 8.80 -1.83
N ILE A 56 -13.75 8.81 -1.77
CA ILE A 56 -13.01 7.73 -2.44
C ILE A 56 -13.45 6.44 -1.76
N SER A 57 -13.89 5.49 -2.58
CA SER A 57 -14.48 4.27 -2.06
C SER A 57 -13.53 3.47 -1.18
N TYR A 58 -14.05 2.58 -0.34
CA TYR A 58 -13.25 1.60 0.39
C TYR A 58 -14.07 0.33 0.66
N GLY A 59 -13.43 -0.73 1.16
CA GLY A 59 -14.05 -2.01 1.48
C GLY A 59 -13.89 -3.07 0.39
N THR A 60 -14.66 -4.14 0.46
CA THR A 60 -14.49 -5.31 -0.42
C THR A 60 -14.89 -5.00 -1.86
N SER A 61 -14.03 -5.34 -2.81
CA SER A 61 -14.25 -5.28 -4.26
C SER A 61 -14.24 -6.69 -4.86
N SER A 62 -14.64 -6.87 -6.12
CA SER A 62 -14.84 -8.19 -6.75
C SER A 62 -13.62 -9.12 -6.64
N PHE A 63 -12.41 -8.58 -6.69
CA PHE A 63 -11.14 -9.33 -6.65
C PHE A 63 -10.08 -8.66 -5.78
N GLY A 64 -10.51 -8.00 -4.71
CA GLY A 64 -9.59 -7.30 -3.82
C GLY A 64 -10.30 -6.57 -2.70
N TYR A 65 -9.51 -5.85 -1.92
CA TYR A 65 -10.00 -5.04 -0.82
C TYR A 65 -9.41 -3.65 -0.92
N ASP A 66 -10.27 -2.64 -0.90
CA ASP A 66 -9.88 -1.25 -0.93
C ASP A 66 -9.64 -0.77 0.50
N VAL A 67 -8.38 -0.56 0.89
CA VAL A 67 -8.00 -0.17 2.26
C VAL A 67 -8.31 1.30 2.53
N ARG A 68 -8.27 1.74 3.79
CA ARG A 68 -8.30 3.17 4.16
C ARG A 68 -6.94 3.59 4.68
N CYS A 69 -6.62 4.87 4.52
CA CYS A 69 -5.46 5.51 5.15
C CYS A 69 -5.89 6.18 6.44
N ALA A 70 -5.06 6.02 7.47
CA ALA A 70 -5.21 6.72 8.74
C ALA A 70 -4.91 8.23 8.57
N ASN A 71 -5.24 9.00 9.59
CA ASN A 71 -5.00 10.43 9.68
C ASN A 71 -3.56 10.80 10.13
N GLU A 72 -2.69 9.80 10.31
CA GLU A 72 -1.30 9.97 10.73
C GLU A 72 -0.36 9.89 9.52
N PHE A 73 0.41 10.95 9.29
CA PHE A 73 1.32 11.09 8.17
C PHE A 73 2.73 11.45 8.63
N LYS A 74 3.74 10.95 7.91
CA LYS A 74 5.12 11.42 7.97
C LYS A 74 5.46 12.01 6.61
N VAL A 75 5.58 13.33 6.52
CA VAL A 75 5.87 14.03 5.26
C VAL A 75 7.36 14.30 5.16
N PHE A 76 7.98 13.85 4.06
CA PHE A 76 9.41 14.05 3.85
C PHE A 76 9.75 15.54 3.63
N THR A 77 10.82 15.98 4.28
CA THR A 77 11.38 17.33 4.21
C THR A 77 12.89 17.27 4.03
N ASN A 78 13.41 18.07 3.10
CA ASN A 78 14.85 18.16 2.80
C ASN A 78 15.57 19.25 3.60
N ILE A 79 14.93 19.81 4.65
CA ILE A 79 15.51 20.92 5.43
C ILE A 79 16.78 20.49 6.18
N ASN A 80 16.86 19.24 6.64
CA ASN A 80 17.90 18.77 7.56
C ASN A 80 18.96 17.83 6.93
N SER A 81 18.70 17.22 5.77
CA SER A 81 19.66 16.35 5.10
C SER A 81 19.42 16.28 3.59
N ALA A 82 20.50 16.39 2.82
CA ALA A 82 20.48 16.18 1.36
C ALA A 82 20.61 14.69 0.97
N VAL A 83 20.92 13.80 1.93
CA VAL A 83 21.19 12.38 1.67
C VAL A 83 20.24 11.53 2.51
N VAL A 84 19.43 10.72 1.83
CA VAL A 84 18.55 9.72 2.47
C VAL A 84 19.29 8.38 2.46
N ASP A 85 19.67 7.88 3.64
CA ASP A 85 20.21 6.53 3.80
C ASP A 85 19.08 5.55 4.13
N PRO A 86 18.75 4.59 3.24
CA PRO A 86 17.69 3.61 3.53
C PRO A 86 18.07 2.61 4.65
N LYS A 87 19.34 2.51 5.04
CA LYS A 87 19.78 1.68 6.19
C LYS A 87 19.76 2.45 7.51
N ASN A 88 20.03 3.75 7.48
CA ASN A 88 20.03 4.64 8.64
C ASN A 88 19.04 5.77 8.40
N PHE A 89 17.76 5.41 8.47
CA PHE A 89 16.68 6.33 8.17
C PHE A 89 16.56 7.38 9.26
N ASP A 90 16.77 8.65 8.91
CA ASP A 90 16.74 9.76 9.86
C ASP A 90 15.31 10.28 10.05
N GLU A 91 14.77 10.11 11.26
CA GLU A 91 13.45 10.61 11.63
C GLU A 91 13.35 12.13 11.54
N SER A 92 14.47 12.86 11.65
CA SER A 92 14.50 14.32 11.52
C SER A 92 14.22 14.84 10.10
N SER A 93 14.25 13.92 9.11
CA SER A 93 13.89 14.20 7.71
C SER A 93 12.37 14.13 7.47
N PHE A 94 11.57 13.96 8.52
CA PHE A 94 10.11 13.92 8.45
C PHE A 94 9.44 14.93 9.35
N VAL A 95 8.32 15.46 8.88
CA VAL A 95 7.35 16.17 9.72
C VAL A 95 6.18 15.24 9.98
N ASP A 96 5.93 14.99 11.26
CA ASP A 96 4.74 14.25 11.71
C ASP A 96 3.52 15.17 11.63
N LEU A 97 2.46 14.67 10.99
CA LEU A 97 1.23 15.40 10.75
C LEU A 97 0.04 14.49 11.08
N GLU A 98 -0.79 14.89 12.03
CA GLU A 98 -2.10 14.29 12.27
C GLU A 98 -3.20 15.21 11.71
N SER A 99 -3.87 14.78 10.65
CA SER A 99 -4.85 15.60 9.92
C SER A 99 -5.76 14.74 9.04
N ASP A 100 -7.00 15.20 8.83
CA ASP A 100 -7.91 14.59 7.82
C ASP A 100 -7.40 14.78 6.38
N ILE A 101 -6.47 15.72 6.17
CA ILE A 101 -5.91 16.07 4.86
C ILE A 101 -4.40 16.20 4.98
N CYS A 102 -3.68 15.40 4.16
CA CYS A 102 -2.24 15.52 3.99
C CYS A 102 -1.90 16.22 2.67
N ILE A 103 -1.04 17.22 2.75
CA ILE A 103 -0.54 17.96 1.59
C ILE A 103 0.91 17.52 1.33
N ILE A 104 1.14 16.87 0.19
CA ILE A 104 2.47 16.42 -0.22
C ILE A 104 3.13 17.53 -1.06
N PRO A 105 4.28 18.07 -0.63
CA PRO A 105 5.03 19.04 -1.41
C PRO A 105 5.40 18.51 -2.81
N PRO A 106 5.62 19.39 -3.80
CA PRO A 106 6.18 18.97 -5.09
C PRO A 106 7.49 18.21 -4.91
N ASN A 107 7.69 17.15 -5.71
CA ASN A 107 8.90 16.31 -5.68
C ASN A 107 9.21 15.69 -4.31
N SER A 108 8.18 15.49 -3.49
CA SER A 108 8.30 14.84 -2.18
C SER A 108 7.39 13.62 -2.10
N PHE A 109 7.47 12.92 -0.96
CA PHE A 109 6.60 11.80 -0.62
C PHE A 109 6.11 11.93 0.83
N ALA A 110 5.03 11.23 1.13
CA ALA A 110 4.52 11.07 2.48
C ALA A 110 4.30 9.59 2.78
N LEU A 111 4.61 9.20 4.01
CA LEU A 111 4.25 7.90 4.56
C LEU A 111 2.98 8.04 5.37
N ALA A 112 2.13 7.03 5.30
CA ALA A 112 1.01 6.86 6.19
C ALA A 112 0.84 5.38 6.50
N ARG A 113 -0.13 5.04 7.34
CA ARG A 113 -0.51 3.65 7.60
C ARG A 113 -1.96 3.40 7.20
N THR A 114 -2.31 2.15 6.96
CA THR A 114 -3.72 1.76 6.81
C THR A 114 -4.48 1.87 8.12
N VAL A 115 -5.78 2.14 8.03
CA VAL A 115 -6.71 1.97 9.16
C VAL A 115 -6.81 0.49 9.50
N GLU A 116 -6.91 -0.36 8.48
CA GLU A 116 -6.98 -1.81 8.63
C GLU A 116 -5.64 -2.38 9.09
N PHE A 117 -5.74 -3.31 10.04
CA PHE A 117 -4.72 -4.26 10.44
C PHE A 117 -4.93 -5.55 9.66
N PHE A 118 -3.87 -6.13 9.13
CA PHE A 118 -3.93 -7.36 8.35
C PHE A 118 -3.21 -8.49 9.06
N ARG A 119 -3.71 -9.71 8.85
CA ARG A 119 -3.06 -10.96 9.24
C ARG A 119 -3.01 -11.89 8.04
N ILE A 120 -1.90 -11.87 7.31
CA ILE A 120 -1.79 -12.54 6.02
C ILE A 120 -1.56 -14.04 6.23
N PRO A 121 -2.45 -14.92 5.72
CA PRO A 121 -2.30 -16.35 5.89
C PRO A 121 -1.03 -16.90 5.22
N ARG A 122 -0.55 -18.03 5.72
CA ARG A 122 0.71 -18.66 5.28
C ARG A 122 0.76 -19.05 3.80
N ASN A 123 -0.39 -19.25 3.16
CA ASN A 123 -0.52 -19.62 1.74
C ASN A 123 -0.89 -18.43 0.83
N VAL A 124 -0.75 -17.20 1.34
CA VAL A 124 -1.21 -15.96 0.70
C VAL A 124 -0.06 -14.98 0.56
N LEU A 125 0.03 -14.36 -0.62
CA LEU A 125 0.87 -13.20 -0.92
C LEU A 125 -0.06 -12.06 -1.34
N THR A 126 0.25 -10.85 -0.91
CA THR A 126 -0.63 -9.72 -1.21
C THR A 126 0.11 -8.61 -1.93
N ILE A 127 -0.49 -8.05 -2.97
CA ILE A 127 0.06 -6.92 -3.74
C ILE A 127 -0.92 -5.75 -3.60
N CYS A 128 -0.38 -4.56 -3.37
CA CYS A 128 -1.17 -3.34 -3.28
C CYS A 128 -0.93 -2.46 -4.51
N LEU A 129 -2.00 -1.86 -5.02
CA LEU A 129 -2.00 -0.98 -6.18
C LEU A 129 -2.70 0.33 -5.83
N GLY A 130 -2.17 1.44 -6.33
CA GLY A 130 -2.83 2.74 -6.22
C GLY A 130 -4.18 2.76 -6.94
N LYS A 131 -5.17 3.46 -6.36
CA LYS A 131 -6.45 3.68 -7.04
C LYS A 131 -6.29 4.62 -8.23
N SER A 132 -7.10 4.40 -9.25
CA SER A 132 -7.10 5.22 -10.47
C SER A 132 -7.33 6.70 -10.19
N THR A 133 -8.08 7.05 -9.14
CA THR A 133 -8.28 8.44 -8.70
C THR A 133 -6.97 9.13 -8.35
N TYR A 134 -6.07 8.46 -7.62
CA TYR A 134 -4.76 9.00 -7.28
C TYR A 134 -3.80 9.00 -8.47
N ALA A 135 -3.79 7.90 -9.24
CA ALA A 135 -2.94 7.78 -10.42
C ALA A 135 -3.22 8.88 -11.45
N ARG A 136 -4.49 9.26 -11.65
CA ARG A 136 -4.89 10.36 -12.56
C ARG A 136 -4.39 11.74 -12.10
N CYS A 137 -4.11 11.91 -10.81
CA CYS A 137 -3.60 13.15 -10.23
C CYS A 137 -2.06 13.16 -10.12
N GLY A 138 -1.37 12.16 -10.68
CA GLY A 138 0.09 12.05 -10.59
C GLY A 138 0.60 11.63 -9.21
N ILE A 139 -0.26 11.02 -8.39
CA ILE A 139 0.10 10.43 -7.10
C ILE A 139 0.34 8.94 -7.32
N ILE A 140 1.55 8.48 -7.02
CA ILE A 140 1.94 7.08 -7.03
C ILE A 140 1.81 6.54 -5.60
N VAL A 141 1.20 5.36 -5.48
CA VAL A 141 1.11 4.64 -4.21
C VAL A 141 2.04 3.44 -4.30
N ASN A 142 3.11 3.47 -3.51
CA ASN A 142 4.06 2.38 -3.42
C ASN A 142 3.85 1.64 -2.10
N VAL A 143 3.69 0.32 -2.23
CA VAL A 143 3.54 -0.58 -1.09
C VAL A 143 4.24 -1.87 -1.45
N THR A 144 5.14 -2.31 -0.58
CA THR A 144 5.82 -3.60 -0.76
C THR A 144 4.83 -4.74 -0.56
N PRO A 145 4.91 -5.84 -1.34
CA PRO A 145 4.04 -6.99 -1.15
C PRO A 145 4.03 -7.50 0.29
N LEU A 146 2.85 -7.83 0.82
CA LEU A 146 2.71 -8.39 2.16
C LEU A 146 2.99 -9.88 2.11
N LYS A 147 4.00 -10.30 2.87
CA LYS A 147 4.48 -11.68 2.90
C LYS A 147 3.48 -12.59 3.62
N PRO A 148 3.55 -13.90 3.39
CA PRO A 148 2.85 -14.87 4.23
C PRO A 148 3.24 -14.69 5.69
N GLU A 149 2.25 -14.89 6.59
CA GLU A 149 2.43 -14.75 8.04
C GLU A 149 2.77 -13.30 8.47
N TRP A 150 2.67 -12.33 7.57
CA TRP A 150 2.85 -10.92 7.93
C TRP A 150 1.61 -10.39 8.66
N GLU A 151 1.84 -9.68 9.76
CA GLU A 151 0.79 -9.01 10.53
C GLU A 151 1.15 -7.55 10.81
N GLY A 152 0.19 -6.64 10.64
CA GLY A 152 0.44 -5.22 10.88
C GLY A 152 -0.51 -4.27 10.17
N HIS A 153 -0.34 -2.98 10.47
CA HIS A 153 -0.82 -1.91 9.60
C HIS A 153 0.13 -1.76 8.41
N VAL A 154 -0.43 -1.60 7.21
CA VAL A 154 0.36 -1.48 5.99
C VAL A 154 0.87 -0.06 5.87
N THR A 155 2.18 0.10 5.71
CA THR A 155 2.77 1.39 5.36
C THR A 155 2.44 1.73 3.91
N LEU A 156 1.81 2.89 3.71
CA LEU A 156 1.48 3.47 2.42
C LEU A 156 2.49 4.57 2.11
N GLU A 157 3.22 4.46 1.00
CA GLU A 157 4.05 5.56 0.50
C GLU A 157 3.34 6.24 -0.67
N PHE A 158 3.11 7.55 -0.53
CA PHE A 158 2.52 8.40 -1.55
C PHE A 158 3.59 9.32 -2.12
N SER A 159 3.95 9.18 -3.39
CA SER A 159 4.92 10.05 -4.08
C SER A 159 4.25 10.92 -5.13
N LYS A 160 4.70 12.18 -5.21
CA LYS A 160 4.23 13.16 -6.20
C LYS A 160 5.31 13.41 -7.25
N GLN A 161 5.04 13.04 -8.50
CA GLN A 161 6.02 13.20 -9.58
C GLN A 161 6.12 14.66 -10.12
N PRO A 162 7.29 15.07 -10.65
CA PRO A 162 7.55 16.44 -11.08
C PRO A 162 6.73 16.93 -12.29
N HIS A 163 6.26 16.00 -13.13
CA HIS A 163 5.78 16.32 -14.47
C HIS A 163 4.29 16.67 -14.58
N PHE A 164 3.53 16.57 -13.48
CA PHE A 164 2.16 17.07 -13.42
C PHE A 164 2.15 18.53 -12.92
N GLN A 165 2.48 19.48 -13.80
CA GLN A 165 2.04 20.86 -13.61
C GLN A 165 0.53 20.95 -13.92
N GLN A 166 -0.31 20.67 -12.93
CA GLN A 166 -1.71 21.12 -13.02
C GLN A 166 -1.81 22.56 -12.54
N ARG A 167 -2.30 23.38 -13.46
CA ARG A 167 -2.74 24.76 -13.29
C ARG A 167 -3.52 24.89 -11.98
N PHE A 168 -3.04 25.77 -11.10
CA PHE A 168 -3.67 26.25 -9.87
C PHE A 168 -5.15 25.87 -9.72
N MET A 169 -5.44 24.82 -8.96
CA MET A 169 -6.55 24.89 -8.01
C MET A 169 -5.93 25.36 -6.70
N PRO A 170 -6.49 26.39 -6.04
CA PRO A 170 -6.02 26.76 -4.72
C PRO A 170 -6.05 25.49 -3.87
N MET A 171 -4.99 25.26 -3.10
CA MET A 171 -4.85 24.14 -2.15
C MET A 171 -5.81 24.31 -0.94
N LYS A 172 -6.99 24.88 -1.21
CA LYS A 172 -8.22 25.02 -0.42
C LYS A 172 -9.37 24.22 -1.06
N ALA A 173 -9.10 23.30 -1.98
CA ALA A 173 -10.04 22.22 -2.27
C ALA A 173 -9.96 21.21 -1.12
N LEU A 174 -10.58 21.58 0.00
CA LEU A 174 -10.96 20.69 1.09
C LEU A 174 -11.81 19.57 0.50
N LEU A 175 -11.15 18.48 0.14
CA LEU A 175 -11.78 17.19 -0.05
C LEU A 175 -11.33 16.36 1.15
N LYS A 176 -12.31 15.86 1.89
CA LYS A 176 -12.10 14.99 3.04
C LYS A 176 -11.63 13.64 2.50
N TRP A 177 -10.33 13.53 2.22
CA TRP A 177 -9.78 12.37 1.51
C TRP A 177 -9.52 11.24 2.50
N PHE A 178 -10.46 10.30 2.58
CA PHE A 178 -10.11 8.95 3.03
C PHE A 178 -9.27 8.31 1.93
N PHE A 179 -7.95 8.19 2.11
CA PHE A 179 -7.14 7.56 1.07
C PHE A 179 -7.43 6.07 1.00
N SER A 180 -7.45 5.53 -0.21
CA SER A 180 -7.67 4.10 -0.41
C SER A 180 -6.78 3.55 -1.51
N SER A 181 -6.14 2.40 -1.22
CA SER A 181 -5.38 1.60 -2.18
C SER A 181 -6.07 0.25 -2.39
N GLN A 182 -5.97 -0.31 -3.60
CA GLN A 182 -6.55 -1.61 -3.90
C GLN A 182 -5.56 -2.70 -3.57
N MET A 183 -5.95 -3.60 -2.68
CA MET A 183 -5.16 -4.76 -2.31
C MET A 183 -5.65 -5.99 -3.09
N LYS A 184 -4.80 -6.55 -3.94
CA LYS A 184 -5.03 -7.81 -4.66
C LYS A 184 -4.38 -8.95 -3.90
N ILE A 185 -5.19 -9.95 -3.54
CA ILE A 185 -4.73 -11.12 -2.80
C ILE A 185 -4.45 -12.26 -3.76
N VAL A 186 -3.23 -12.76 -3.73
CA VAL A 186 -2.68 -13.79 -4.61
C VAL A 186 -2.34 -15.02 -3.75
N THR A 187 -2.68 -16.22 -4.18
CA THR A 187 -2.53 -17.43 -3.33
C THR A 187 -1.85 -18.60 -4.03
N ASN A 188 -1.51 -19.61 -3.22
CA ASN A 188 -0.84 -20.89 -3.53
C ASN A 188 0.67 -20.94 -3.26
N LEU A 189 1.12 -20.41 -2.12
CA LEU A 189 2.52 -20.59 -1.69
C LEU A 189 2.71 -21.93 -0.97
N THR A 190 3.42 -22.84 -1.62
CA THR A 190 3.90 -24.11 -1.04
C THR A 190 5.00 -23.87 0.02
N LYS A 191 5.31 -24.87 0.86
CA LYS A 191 6.40 -24.76 1.86
C LYS A 191 7.75 -24.34 1.23
N THR A 192 8.07 -24.86 0.05
CA THR A 192 9.27 -24.50 -0.70
C THR A 192 9.23 -23.05 -1.21
N ASP A 193 8.06 -22.56 -1.63
CA ASP A 193 7.89 -21.16 -2.05
C ASP A 193 8.10 -20.21 -0.85
N GLN A 194 7.66 -20.62 0.35
CA GLN A 194 7.87 -19.88 1.59
C GLN A 194 9.34 -19.82 1.99
N GLU A 195 10.07 -20.93 1.88
CA GLU A 195 11.51 -21.00 2.15
C GLU A 195 12.31 -20.15 1.16
N ASN A 196 11.96 -20.18 -0.13
CA ASN A 196 12.59 -19.34 -1.16
C ASN A 196 12.31 -17.85 -0.96
N ILE A 197 11.08 -17.46 -0.58
CA ILE A 197 10.75 -16.07 -0.22
C ILE A 197 11.47 -15.67 1.09
N LYS A 198 11.60 -16.55 2.07
CA LYS A 198 12.34 -16.24 3.29
C LYS A 198 13.86 -16.14 3.02
N ALA A 199 14.41 -16.96 2.12
CA ALA A 199 15.84 -17.01 1.80
C ALA A 199 16.29 -15.86 0.88
N ASN A 200 15.56 -15.59 -0.21
CA ASN A 200 15.93 -14.55 -1.17
C ASN A 200 15.68 -13.12 -0.66
N TRP A 201 14.92 -12.97 0.42
CA TRP A 201 14.63 -11.67 1.05
C TRP A 201 15.35 -11.46 2.38
N ARG A 202 16.20 -12.40 2.81
CA ARG A 202 17.24 -12.10 3.79
C ARG A 202 18.28 -11.26 3.06
N TYR A 203 18.40 -9.99 3.44
CA TYR A 203 19.57 -9.21 3.03
C TYR A 203 20.82 -9.96 3.50
N PRO A 204 21.89 -10.06 2.67
CA PRO A 204 23.16 -10.48 3.20
C PRO A 204 23.51 -9.52 4.34
N SER A 205 23.79 -10.10 5.50
CA SER A 205 24.27 -9.43 6.71
C SER A 205 25.41 -8.46 6.39
#